data_AF-A0A0G1X7L1-F1
#
_entry.id   AF-A0A0G1X7L1-F1
#
_cell.length_a   1.000
_cell.length_b   1.000
_cell.length_c   1.000
_cell.angle_alpha   90.00
_cell.angle_beta   90.00
_cell.angle_gamma   90.00
#
_symmetry.space_group_name_H-M   'P 1'
#
loop_
_entity.id
_entity.type
_entity.pdbx_description
1 polymer ?
#
loop_
_entity_poly.entity_id
_entity_poly.type
_entity_poly.pdbx_seq_one_letter_code
_entity_poly.pdbx_strand_id
1 'polypeptide(L)'
;MNISKQVSLFTNRAVAATIVSLALLAAPAGFAFASVTTTLSPTGNGNFSSWDGDSNDVNDSDPVDCEDSSADGNDNVSTSVVNERESVNLNESSIPNGSTITGVEVFVWDQAPTTAGGTYQTFVHNDDTNITTNSGVDLATTGTGVCTAKSQVIDVADFVKDSGTDLEIGVLKTATNGSKVWIGAIRAIVTYTPITIIASSGVGGSITPSGTLEVDEGDDYPYTMAPSATYIIDDVEVDSVSSGRLNEYEFANVAVSHTIGATFEGGWTAPSVNSDNSSVSNPDTL
;
A
#
# COMPACT_ATOMS: atom_id res chain seq x y z
N MET A 1 -38.43 -15.48 71.59
CA MET A 1 -38.19 -14.94 72.93
C MET A 1 -36.74 -15.18 73.29
N ASN A 2 -35.95 -14.11 73.37
CA ASN A 2 -34.65 -13.95 74.05
C ASN A 2 -33.46 -14.86 73.71
N ILE A 3 -32.17 -14.45 73.76
CA ILE A 3 -31.47 -13.16 73.85
C ILE A 3 -30.00 -13.47 73.49
N SER A 4 -29.41 -12.58 72.71
CA SER A 4 -28.01 -12.12 72.62
C SER A 4 -26.91 -12.72 73.53
N LYS A 5 -25.74 -12.99 72.94
CA LYS A 5 -24.45 -12.53 73.52
C LYS A 5 -23.44 -12.16 72.43
N GLN A 6 -23.19 -10.86 72.32
CA GLN A 6 -22.11 -10.19 71.61
C GLN A 6 -20.77 -10.35 72.34
N VAL A 7 -19.66 -10.59 71.63
CA VAL A 7 -18.31 -10.12 72.03
C VAL A 7 -17.46 -9.79 70.79
N SER A 8 -17.27 -8.48 70.60
CA SER A 8 -16.09 -7.71 70.18
C SER A 8 -15.32 -7.97 68.87
N LEU A 9 -15.31 -6.89 68.08
CA LEU A 9 -14.44 -6.45 67.00
C LEU A 9 -12.95 -6.86 67.06
N PHE A 10 -12.39 -7.20 65.90
CA PHE A 10 -11.21 -6.53 65.36
C PHE A 10 -11.38 -6.28 63.86
N THR A 11 -11.37 -5.01 63.51
CA THR A 11 -11.26 -4.49 62.15
C THR A 11 -9.88 -4.85 61.59
N ASN A 12 -9.80 -5.40 60.37
CA ASN A 12 -8.63 -5.12 59.53
C ASN A 12 -9.04 -5.07 58.06
N ARG A 13 -8.90 -3.87 57.50
CA ARG A 13 -9.09 -3.55 56.09
C ARG A 13 -7.89 -4.11 55.33
N ALA A 14 -8.13 -5.01 54.39
CA ALA A 14 -7.19 -5.26 53.31
C ALA A 14 -7.97 -5.07 52.01
N VAL A 15 -7.90 -3.85 51.47
CA VAL A 15 -8.24 -3.60 50.07
C VAL A 15 -7.11 -4.24 49.27
N ALA A 16 -7.36 -5.42 48.72
CA ALA A 16 -6.47 -6.00 47.73
C ALA A 16 -6.63 -5.19 46.45
N ALA A 17 -5.71 -4.26 46.21
CA ALA A 17 -5.54 -3.63 44.92
C ALA A 17 -4.97 -4.70 43.98
N THR A 18 -5.83 -5.35 43.22
CA THR A 18 -5.41 -6.20 42.10
C THR A 18 -4.81 -5.28 41.06
N ILE A 19 -3.48 -5.23 41.01
CA ILE A 19 -2.74 -4.64 39.89
C ILE A 19 -3.11 -5.49 38.67
N VAL A 20 -3.97 -4.95 37.81
CA VAL A 20 -4.10 -5.44 36.45
C VAL A 20 -2.81 -5.02 35.75
N SER A 21 -1.82 -5.91 35.76
CA SER A 21 -0.69 -5.81 34.85
C SER A 21 -1.27 -5.82 33.44
N LEU A 22 -1.29 -4.66 32.81
CA LEU A 22 -1.51 -4.54 31.37
C LEU A 22 -0.33 -5.27 30.73
N ALA A 23 -0.54 -6.53 30.35
CA ALA A 23 0.38 -7.20 29.46
C ALA A 23 0.38 -6.35 28.18
N LEU A 24 1.48 -5.63 27.95
CA LEU A 24 1.80 -5.08 26.65
C LEU A 24 1.81 -6.29 25.72
N LEU A 25 0.74 -6.47 24.95
CA LEU A 25 0.74 -7.47 23.89
C LEU A 25 1.93 -7.12 23.01
N ALA A 26 2.89 -8.03 22.90
CA ALA A 26 3.83 -8.00 21.80
C ALA A 26 3.00 -7.82 20.53
N ALA A 27 3.22 -6.71 19.82
CA ALA A 27 2.58 -6.50 18.53
C ALA A 27 2.92 -7.72 17.68
N PRO A 28 1.94 -8.46 17.14
CA PRO A 28 2.25 -9.54 16.21
C PRO A 28 3.05 -8.93 15.06
N ALA A 29 4.03 -9.67 14.55
CA ALA A 29 4.82 -9.29 13.37
C ALA A 29 3.90 -8.62 12.33
N GLY A 30 4.28 -7.42 11.90
CA GLY A 30 3.43 -6.51 11.13
C GLY A 30 2.77 -7.23 9.96
N PHE A 31 1.45 -7.40 10.03
CA PHE A 31 0.66 -7.77 8.87
C PHE A 31 0.63 -6.55 7.95
N ALA A 32 1.40 -6.58 6.85
CA ALA A 32 1.14 -5.68 5.75
C ALA A 32 -0.19 -6.12 5.12
N PHE A 33 -1.17 -5.23 5.09
CA PHE A 33 -2.43 -5.48 4.39
C PHE A 33 -2.20 -5.22 2.89
N ALA A 34 -2.85 -6.02 2.05
CA ALA A 34 -2.89 -5.73 0.63
C ALA A 34 -3.58 -4.37 0.40
N SER A 35 -2.94 -3.53 -0.41
CA SER A 35 -3.46 -2.28 -0.95
C SER A 35 -3.86 -2.47 -2.41
N VAL A 36 -4.68 -1.55 -2.91
CA VAL A 36 -5.15 -1.53 -4.30
C VAL A 36 -4.99 -0.14 -4.88
N THR A 37 -4.55 -0.07 -6.13
CA THR A 37 -4.50 1.21 -6.84
C THR A 37 -5.90 1.70 -7.18
N THR A 38 -6.03 2.99 -7.48
CA THR A 38 -7.12 3.43 -8.36
C THR A 38 -6.93 2.81 -9.75
N THR A 39 -7.91 2.97 -10.64
CA THR A 39 -7.74 2.56 -12.04
C THR A 39 -6.54 3.26 -12.66
N LEU A 40 -5.59 2.48 -13.16
CA LEU A 40 -4.41 2.90 -13.88
C LEU A 40 -4.71 2.99 -15.37
N SER A 41 -4.23 4.06 -16.00
CA SER A 41 -4.32 4.29 -17.43
C SER A 41 -3.01 3.93 -18.14
N PRO A 42 -3.07 3.57 -19.44
CA PRO A 42 -1.93 3.44 -20.30
C PRO A 42 -1.05 4.68 -20.31
N THR A 43 0.27 4.48 -20.36
CA THR A 43 1.28 5.54 -20.52
C THR A 43 1.96 5.50 -21.88
N GLY A 44 1.83 4.39 -22.60
CA GLY A 44 2.40 4.18 -23.93
C GLY A 44 2.23 2.73 -24.41
N ASN A 45 2.80 2.43 -25.56
CA ASN A 45 2.82 1.07 -26.13
C ASN A 45 3.62 0.15 -25.20
N GLY A 46 3.14 -1.08 -25.04
CA GLY A 46 3.95 -2.16 -24.48
C GLY A 46 4.77 -2.88 -25.55
N ASN A 47 5.39 -3.99 -25.17
CA ASN A 47 6.29 -4.80 -25.99
C ASN A 47 5.55 -5.60 -27.06
N PHE A 48 4.27 -5.89 -26.85
CA PHE A 48 3.41 -6.51 -27.85
C PHE A 48 2.62 -5.43 -28.59
N SER A 49 2.98 -5.20 -29.86
CA SER A 49 2.33 -4.22 -30.74
C SER A 49 1.99 -4.85 -32.11
N SER A 50 1.31 -5.99 -32.10
CA SER A 50 1.04 -6.75 -33.34
C SER A 50 -0.28 -6.39 -34.00
N TRP A 51 -1.12 -5.59 -33.34
CA TRP A 51 -2.42 -5.21 -33.87
C TRP A 51 -2.30 -3.92 -34.70
N ASP A 52 -3.32 -3.64 -35.50
CA ASP A 52 -3.36 -2.42 -36.31
C ASP A 52 -3.70 -1.22 -35.42
N GLY A 53 -2.69 -0.42 -35.05
CA GLY A 53 -2.82 0.79 -34.21
C GLY A 53 -1.66 0.99 -33.23
N ASP A 54 -1.82 1.92 -32.30
CA ASP A 54 -0.91 2.17 -31.18
C ASP A 54 -1.65 2.45 -29.85
N SER A 55 -0.91 2.76 -28.79
CA SER A 55 -1.47 3.00 -27.45
C SER A 55 -2.39 4.21 -27.37
N ASN A 56 -2.29 5.18 -28.27
CA ASN A 56 -3.22 6.32 -28.30
C ASN A 56 -4.64 5.82 -28.64
N ASP A 57 -4.74 4.81 -29.49
CA ASP A 57 -6.00 4.19 -29.93
C ASP A 57 -6.69 3.39 -28.81
N VAL A 58 -5.96 3.02 -27.75
CA VAL A 58 -6.49 2.30 -26.57
C VAL A 58 -6.39 3.09 -25.25
N ASN A 59 -5.96 4.35 -25.32
CA ASN A 59 -5.81 5.25 -24.18
C ASN A 59 -6.82 6.41 -24.21
N ASP A 60 -7.91 6.28 -24.97
CA ASP A 60 -8.88 7.37 -25.06
C ASP A 60 -9.51 7.70 -23.70
N SER A 61 -9.74 8.99 -23.51
CA SER A 61 -10.37 9.59 -22.34
C SER A 61 -11.89 9.40 -22.34
N ASP A 62 -12.53 9.61 -21.19
CA ASP A 62 -13.96 9.34 -20.98
C ASP A 62 -14.86 10.31 -21.79
N PRO A 63 -15.81 9.84 -22.63
CA PRO A 63 -16.24 8.44 -22.80
C PRO A 63 -15.39 7.64 -23.78
N VAL A 64 -15.06 6.41 -23.40
CA VAL A 64 -14.37 5.44 -24.26
C VAL A 64 -15.18 5.22 -25.54
N ASP A 65 -14.56 5.53 -26.68
CA ASP A 65 -15.01 5.12 -28.01
C ASP A 65 -14.21 3.89 -28.48
N CYS A 66 -14.82 3.07 -29.32
CA CYS A 66 -14.21 1.90 -29.95
C CYS A 66 -14.51 1.90 -31.45
N GLU A 67 -15.31 2.85 -31.94
CA GLU A 67 -15.66 2.98 -33.34
C GLU A 67 -14.56 3.73 -34.08
N ASP A 68 -14.16 3.21 -35.23
CA ASP A 68 -13.24 3.85 -36.18
C ASP A 68 -13.94 5.01 -36.92
N SER A 69 -14.37 6.04 -36.18
CA SER A 69 -15.17 7.14 -36.74
C SER A 69 -14.64 8.54 -36.43
N SER A 70 -13.59 8.66 -35.61
CA SER A 70 -12.96 9.93 -35.33
C SER A 70 -12.14 10.46 -36.52
N ALA A 71 -11.86 11.76 -36.51
CA ALA A 71 -11.16 12.44 -37.61
C ALA A 71 -9.63 12.44 -37.41
N ASP A 72 -9.17 11.80 -36.33
CA ASP A 72 -7.86 11.89 -35.70
C ASP A 72 -7.08 10.57 -35.70
N GLY A 73 -7.72 9.42 -35.95
CA GLY A 73 -7.06 8.12 -35.99
C GLY A 73 -8.06 6.97 -35.90
N ASN A 74 -7.56 5.76 -35.69
CA ASN A 74 -8.41 4.62 -35.35
C ASN A 74 -8.67 4.67 -33.83
N ASP A 75 -9.90 4.79 -33.33
CA ASP A 75 -10.15 4.76 -31.86
C ASP A 75 -10.16 3.34 -31.28
N ASN A 76 -9.46 2.42 -31.94
CA ASN A 76 -9.35 1.04 -31.53
C ASN A 76 -8.14 0.36 -32.18
N VAL A 77 -7.63 -0.64 -31.47
CA VAL A 77 -6.73 -1.65 -32.05
C VAL A 77 -7.54 -2.87 -32.44
N SER A 78 -7.15 -3.52 -33.54
CA SER A 78 -7.82 -4.76 -33.96
C SER A 78 -6.93 -5.81 -34.60
N THR A 79 -7.33 -7.07 -34.41
CA THR A 79 -6.80 -8.20 -35.18
C THR A 79 -7.85 -9.30 -35.40
N SER A 80 -7.67 -10.08 -36.47
CA SER A 80 -8.36 -11.36 -36.69
C SER A 80 -7.42 -12.57 -36.56
N VAL A 81 -6.12 -12.33 -36.37
CA VAL A 81 -5.08 -13.35 -36.36
C VAL A 81 -4.95 -13.92 -34.96
N VAL A 82 -5.04 -15.24 -34.87
CA VAL A 82 -4.95 -15.97 -33.61
C VAL A 82 -3.53 -15.88 -33.06
N ASN A 83 -3.42 -15.78 -31.74
CA ASN A 83 -2.17 -15.68 -30.98
C ASN A 83 -1.41 -14.35 -31.11
N GLU A 84 -1.96 -13.37 -31.82
CA GLU A 84 -1.44 -12.00 -31.79
C GLU A 84 -1.83 -11.31 -30.49
N ARG A 85 -0.93 -10.44 -30.02
CA ARG A 85 -1.04 -9.69 -28.76
C ARG A 85 -0.89 -8.19 -29.00
N GLU A 86 -1.65 -7.44 -28.23
CA GLU A 86 -1.48 -6.00 -28.07
C GLU A 86 -1.35 -5.69 -26.59
N SER A 87 -0.51 -4.72 -26.25
CA SER A 87 -0.22 -4.37 -24.85
C SER A 87 0.11 -2.91 -24.68
N VAL A 88 -0.07 -2.44 -23.46
CA VAL A 88 0.22 -1.08 -23.04
C VAL A 88 0.95 -1.10 -21.70
N ASN A 89 1.87 -0.15 -21.55
CA ASN A 89 2.54 0.14 -20.29
C ASN A 89 1.59 0.86 -19.32
N LEU A 90 1.74 0.60 -18.02
CA LEU A 90 0.93 1.23 -16.97
C LEU A 90 1.68 2.35 -16.22
N ASN A 91 0.92 3.32 -15.69
CA ASN A 91 1.47 4.28 -14.75
C ASN A 91 1.51 3.69 -13.33
N GLU A 92 2.67 3.17 -12.92
CA GLU A 92 2.85 2.57 -11.60
C GLU A 92 3.32 3.55 -10.51
N SER A 93 3.38 4.85 -10.77
CA SER A 93 3.88 5.84 -9.80
C SER A 93 3.10 5.92 -8.49
N SER A 94 1.91 5.32 -8.43
CA SER A 94 1.10 5.20 -7.20
C SER A 94 1.42 3.96 -6.36
N ILE A 95 2.31 3.08 -6.84
CA ILE A 95 2.75 1.88 -6.14
C ILE A 95 4.19 2.13 -5.67
N PRO A 96 4.45 2.18 -4.35
CA PRO A 96 5.80 2.37 -3.83
C PRO A 96 6.76 1.26 -4.26
N ASN A 97 8.02 1.59 -4.51
CA ASN A 97 9.06 0.60 -4.75
C ASN A 97 9.25 -0.29 -3.52
N GLY A 98 9.57 -1.57 -3.73
CA GLY A 98 9.59 -2.61 -2.71
C GLY A 98 8.23 -3.27 -2.45
N SER A 99 7.15 -2.73 -3.02
CA SER A 99 5.83 -3.37 -2.93
C SER A 99 5.80 -4.70 -3.66
N THR A 100 5.20 -5.73 -3.07
CA THR A 100 4.96 -7.01 -3.75
C THR A 100 3.64 -6.97 -4.49
N ILE A 101 3.66 -7.08 -5.83
CA ILE A 101 2.45 -7.17 -6.65
C ILE A 101 1.94 -8.60 -6.65
N THR A 102 0.66 -8.80 -6.37
CA THR A 102 0.05 -10.13 -6.18
C THR A 102 -1.14 -10.40 -7.09
N GLY A 103 -1.66 -9.37 -7.78
CA GLY A 103 -2.81 -9.54 -8.66
C GLY A 103 -3.10 -8.29 -9.48
N VAL A 104 -3.68 -8.49 -10.66
CA VAL A 104 -4.07 -7.41 -11.56
C VAL A 104 -5.46 -7.70 -12.10
N GLU A 105 -6.39 -6.76 -11.94
CA GLU A 105 -7.65 -6.78 -12.65
C GLU A 105 -7.51 -5.94 -13.92
N VAL A 106 -7.61 -6.58 -15.08
CA VAL A 106 -7.52 -5.92 -16.38
C VAL A 106 -8.93 -5.65 -16.90
N PHE A 107 -9.21 -4.38 -17.17
CA PHE A 107 -10.45 -3.89 -17.77
C PHE A 107 -10.23 -3.63 -19.25
N VAL A 108 -11.19 -4.08 -20.07
CA VAL A 108 -11.15 -3.95 -21.52
C VAL A 108 -12.51 -3.49 -22.02
N TRP A 109 -12.52 -2.50 -22.90
CA TRP A 109 -13.71 -2.08 -23.63
C TRP A 109 -13.64 -2.64 -25.04
N ASP A 110 -14.59 -3.52 -25.36
CA ASP A 110 -14.63 -4.22 -26.64
C ASP A 110 -15.89 -3.93 -27.44
N GLN A 111 -15.79 -4.21 -28.75
CA GLN A 111 -16.94 -4.42 -29.62
C GLN A 111 -16.61 -5.40 -30.76
N ALA A 112 -17.62 -5.79 -31.54
CA ALA A 112 -17.44 -6.53 -32.77
C ALA A 112 -17.63 -5.61 -34.00
N PRO A 113 -16.78 -5.69 -35.04
CA PRO A 113 -16.90 -4.81 -36.21
C PRO A 113 -18.12 -5.06 -37.09
N THR A 114 -18.48 -6.32 -37.32
CA THR A 114 -19.51 -6.71 -38.29
C THR A 114 -20.33 -7.91 -37.83
N THR A 115 -19.71 -8.88 -37.18
CA THR A 115 -20.39 -10.04 -36.60
C THR A 115 -19.68 -10.42 -35.31
N ALA A 116 -20.46 -10.57 -34.23
CA ALA A 116 -19.95 -11.03 -32.94
C ALA A 116 -19.31 -12.42 -33.08
N GLY A 117 -18.30 -12.69 -32.26
CA GLY A 117 -17.69 -14.03 -32.16
C GLY A 117 -16.16 -14.04 -32.15
N GLY A 118 -15.48 -12.89 -32.22
CA GLY A 118 -14.07 -12.83 -31.86
C GLY A 118 -13.94 -13.13 -30.36
N THR A 119 -13.02 -14.02 -29.97
CA THR A 119 -12.67 -14.21 -28.56
C THR A 119 -11.25 -13.80 -28.28
N TYR A 120 -11.02 -13.35 -27.06
CA TYR A 120 -9.72 -12.94 -26.55
C TYR A 120 -9.55 -13.28 -25.06
N GLN A 121 -8.33 -13.20 -24.57
CA GLN A 121 -7.99 -13.21 -23.15
C GLN A 121 -7.23 -11.93 -22.82
N THR A 122 -7.44 -11.38 -21.63
CA THR A 122 -6.51 -10.39 -21.08
C THR A 122 -5.25 -11.08 -20.59
N PHE A 123 -4.17 -10.33 -20.51
CA PHE A 123 -2.91 -10.79 -19.92
C PHE A 123 -2.21 -9.66 -19.17
N VAL A 124 -1.30 -10.06 -18.28
CA VAL A 124 -0.29 -9.20 -17.67
C VAL A 124 1.07 -9.66 -18.14
N HIS A 125 1.96 -8.72 -18.46
CA HIS A 125 3.36 -9.00 -18.70
C HIS A 125 4.22 -8.16 -17.76
N ASN A 126 5.19 -8.82 -17.12
CA ASN A 126 6.23 -8.16 -16.35
C ASN A 126 7.50 -8.21 -17.19
N ASP A 127 7.99 -7.04 -17.58
CA ASP A 127 9.13 -6.90 -18.48
C ASP A 127 10.45 -7.32 -17.82
N ASP A 128 10.62 -7.01 -16.52
CA ASP A 128 11.83 -7.35 -15.76
C ASP A 128 12.11 -8.85 -15.75
N THR A 129 11.06 -9.63 -15.52
CA THR A 129 11.10 -11.09 -15.47
C THR A 129 10.87 -11.73 -16.83
N ASN A 130 10.38 -10.95 -17.80
CA ASN A 130 9.90 -11.41 -19.09
C ASN A 130 8.87 -12.55 -18.96
N ILE A 131 7.92 -12.39 -18.04
CA ILE A 131 6.86 -13.37 -17.77
C ILE A 131 5.53 -12.79 -18.24
N THR A 132 4.77 -13.56 -19.02
CA THR A 132 3.41 -13.21 -19.42
C THR A 132 2.42 -14.19 -18.79
N THR A 133 1.41 -13.68 -18.10
CA THR A 133 0.34 -14.46 -17.48
C THR A 133 -0.99 -14.11 -18.13
N ASN A 134 -1.62 -15.06 -18.81
CA ASN A 134 -2.96 -14.87 -19.38
C ASN A 134 -4.04 -15.15 -18.33
N SER A 135 -5.21 -14.55 -18.48
CA SER A 135 -6.38 -14.81 -17.63
C SER A 135 -6.89 -16.26 -17.68
N GLY A 136 -6.56 -17.01 -18.75
CA GLY A 136 -6.95 -18.40 -18.93
C GLY A 136 -8.43 -18.62 -19.30
N VAL A 137 -9.21 -17.53 -19.40
CA VAL A 137 -10.65 -17.57 -19.72
C VAL A 137 -10.92 -16.69 -20.93
N ASP A 138 -11.51 -17.26 -21.98
CA ASP A 138 -11.87 -16.50 -23.17
C ASP A 138 -13.10 -15.60 -22.90
N LEU A 139 -12.98 -14.31 -23.22
CA LEU A 139 -14.07 -13.38 -23.40
C LEU A 139 -14.45 -13.31 -24.88
N ALA A 140 -15.75 -13.27 -25.17
CA ALA A 140 -16.24 -13.04 -26.54
C ALA A 140 -16.61 -11.57 -26.72
N THR A 141 -16.23 -10.96 -27.84
CA THR A 141 -16.60 -9.58 -28.21
C THR A 141 -18.10 -9.36 -28.13
N THR A 142 -18.52 -8.20 -27.62
CA THR A 142 -19.94 -7.80 -27.62
C THR A 142 -20.38 -7.43 -29.03
N GLY A 143 -21.69 -7.27 -29.26
CA GLY A 143 -22.26 -6.92 -30.57
C GLY A 143 -21.67 -5.66 -31.22
N THR A 144 -22.23 -5.28 -32.36
CA THR A 144 -21.76 -4.13 -33.16
C THR A 144 -22.29 -2.80 -32.60
N GLY A 145 -21.43 -1.77 -32.50
CA GLY A 145 -21.82 -0.37 -32.26
C GLY A 145 -22.01 0.05 -30.80
N VAL A 146 -21.45 -0.70 -29.84
CA VAL A 146 -21.41 -0.32 -28.42
C VAL A 146 -20.13 -0.85 -27.77
N CYS A 147 -19.28 0.05 -27.28
CA CYS A 147 -18.18 -0.29 -26.37
C CYS A 147 -18.71 -0.88 -25.07
N THR A 148 -18.37 -2.13 -24.79
CA THR A 148 -18.79 -2.81 -23.56
C THR A 148 -17.59 -3.08 -22.68
N ALA A 149 -17.62 -2.58 -21.45
CA ALA A 149 -16.63 -2.87 -20.44
C ALA A 149 -16.70 -4.34 -19.98
N LYS A 150 -15.55 -4.99 -19.90
CA LYS A 150 -15.34 -6.31 -19.31
C LYS A 150 -14.10 -6.27 -18.45
N SER A 151 -14.00 -7.16 -17.47
CA SER A 151 -12.77 -7.33 -16.71
C SER A 151 -12.44 -8.79 -16.48
N GLN A 152 -11.15 -9.06 -16.28
CA GLN A 152 -10.67 -10.35 -15.77
C GLN A 152 -9.61 -10.09 -14.72
N VAL A 153 -9.75 -10.78 -13.59
CA VAL A 153 -8.73 -10.81 -12.53
C VAL A 153 -7.69 -11.85 -12.92
N ILE A 154 -6.42 -11.45 -12.89
CA ILE A 154 -5.27 -12.29 -13.20
C ILE A 154 -4.42 -12.38 -11.93
N ASP A 155 -4.36 -13.59 -11.38
CA ASP A 155 -3.41 -13.92 -10.33
C ASP A 155 -2.02 -14.03 -10.98
N VAL A 156 -1.19 -13.02 -10.78
CA VAL A 156 0.20 -13.01 -11.25
C VAL A 156 1.08 -13.75 -10.24
N ALA A 157 2.19 -14.31 -10.71
CA ALA A 157 3.21 -14.76 -9.77
C ALA A 157 3.73 -13.55 -8.99
N ASP A 158 3.82 -13.66 -7.66
CA ASP A 158 4.28 -12.55 -6.82
C ASP A 158 5.65 -12.05 -7.29
N PHE A 159 5.76 -10.74 -7.47
CA PHE A 159 7.03 -10.08 -7.78
C PHE A 159 7.12 -8.74 -7.03
N VAL A 160 8.35 -8.35 -6.70
CA VAL A 160 8.62 -7.07 -6.05
C VAL A 160 8.76 -6.01 -7.13
N LYS A 161 8.04 -4.91 -7.00
CA LYS A 161 8.18 -3.72 -7.84
C LYS A 161 9.46 -2.99 -7.45
N ASP A 162 10.25 -2.56 -8.42
CA ASP A 162 11.30 -1.58 -8.24
C ASP A 162 11.16 -0.39 -9.22
N SER A 163 12.16 0.49 -9.24
CA SER A 163 12.21 1.67 -10.10
C SER A 163 12.35 1.37 -11.59
N GLY A 164 12.79 0.15 -11.93
CA GLY A 164 12.93 -0.35 -13.29
C GLY A 164 11.74 -1.19 -13.76
N THR A 165 10.85 -1.58 -12.86
CA THR A 165 9.65 -2.35 -13.21
C THR A 165 8.76 -1.61 -14.20
N ASP A 166 8.59 -2.25 -15.36
CA ASP A 166 7.61 -1.93 -16.39
C ASP A 166 6.55 -3.05 -16.43
N LEU A 167 5.35 -2.76 -15.91
CA LEU A 167 4.18 -3.61 -15.93
C LEU A 167 3.30 -3.29 -17.14
N GLU A 168 3.08 -4.32 -17.93
CA GLU A 168 2.25 -4.28 -19.11
C GLU A 168 0.94 -5.04 -18.89
N ILE A 169 -0.12 -4.52 -19.49
CA ILE A 169 -1.39 -5.23 -19.63
C ILE A 169 -1.78 -5.29 -21.09
N GLY A 170 -2.50 -6.33 -21.48
CA GLY A 170 -2.83 -6.50 -22.88
C GLY A 170 -3.92 -7.50 -23.17
N VAL A 171 -4.13 -7.72 -24.47
CA VAL A 171 -5.14 -8.61 -25.02
C VAL A 171 -4.52 -9.59 -26.01
N LEU A 172 -4.87 -10.87 -25.87
CA LEU A 172 -4.49 -11.98 -26.73
C LEU A 172 -5.69 -12.45 -27.55
N LYS A 173 -5.59 -12.47 -28.88
CA LYS A 173 -6.64 -13.04 -29.74
C LYS A 173 -6.64 -14.58 -29.69
N THR A 174 -7.78 -15.19 -29.35
CA THR A 174 -7.89 -16.66 -29.17
C THR A 174 -8.76 -17.40 -30.19
N ALA A 175 -9.88 -16.83 -30.66
CA ALA A 175 -10.76 -17.56 -31.59
C ALA A 175 -10.16 -17.77 -32.99
N THR A 176 -10.24 -19.00 -33.51
CA THR A 176 -9.76 -19.39 -34.85
C THR A 176 -10.75 -19.17 -35.98
N ASN A 177 -11.90 -18.55 -35.70
CA ASN A 177 -13.00 -18.37 -36.66
C ASN A 177 -12.82 -17.17 -37.62
N GLY A 178 -11.69 -16.46 -37.53
CA GLY A 178 -11.40 -15.27 -38.35
C GLY A 178 -12.18 -14.01 -37.95
N SER A 179 -13.06 -14.08 -36.95
CA SER A 179 -13.73 -12.90 -36.41
C SER A 179 -12.72 -12.00 -35.71
N LYS A 180 -12.74 -10.71 -36.05
CA LYS A 180 -11.89 -9.69 -35.41
C LYS A 180 -12.29 -9.44 -33.95
N VAL A 181 -11.32 -9.01 -33.15
CA VAL A 181 -11.52 -8.38 -31.85
C VAL A 181 -11.14 -6.91 -31.98
N TRP A 182 -12.01 -6.00 -31.55
CA TRP A 182 -11.78 -4.55 -31.51
C TRP A 182 -11.73 -4.12 -30.05
N ILE A 183 -10.64 -3.45 -29.67
CA ILE A 183 -10.41 -2.96 -28.32
C ILE A 183 -10.24 -1.45 -28.39
N GLY A 184 -11.13 -0.70 -27.74
CA GLY A 184 -11.07 0.77 -27.67
C GLY A 184 -10.40 1.30 -26.40
N ALA A 185 -10.38 0.51 -25.32
CA ALA A 185 -9.60 0.88 -24.14
C ALA A 185 -9.12 -0.33 -23.33
N ILE A 186 -7.96 -0.18 -22.70
CA ILE A 186 -7.40 -1.12 -21.72
C ILE A 186 -6.99 -0.35 -20.47
N ARG A 187 -7.43 -0.80 -19.28
CA ARG A 187 -7.10 -0.20 -17.98
C ARG A 187 -6.82 -1.31 -16.97
N ALA A 188 -6.23 -0.98 -15.81
CA ALA A 188 -6.06 -1.97 -14.75
C ALA A 188 -6.26 -1.41 -13.34
N ILE A 189 -6.56 -2.30 -12.40
CA ILE A 189 -6.35 -2.10 -10.98
C ILE A 189 -5.31 -3.12 -10.52
N VAL A 190 -4.31 -2.66 -9.77
CA VAL A 190 -3.23 -3.52 -9.27
C VAL A 190 -3.40 -3.71 -7.77
N THR A 191 -3.32 -4.96 -7.33
CA THR A 191 -3.26 -5.35 -5.92
C THR A 191 -1.82 -5.61 -5.52
N TYR A 192 -1.37 -4.98 -4.43
CA TYR A 192 0.01 -5.07 -3.97
C TYR A 192 0.09 -5.06 -2.44
N THR A 193 1.21 -5.52 -1.89
CA THR A 193 1.51 -5.45 -0.45
C THR A 193 2.69 -4.50 -0.24
N PRO A 194 2.48 -3.33 0.39
CA PRO A 194 3.53 -2.33 0.56
C PRO A 194 4.46 -2.64 1.75
N ILE A 195 5.64 -2.03 1.72
CA ILE A 195 6.47 -1.86 2.91
C ILE A 195 5.86 -0.74 3.75
N THR A 196 5.75 -0.93 5.05
CA THR A 196 5.13 0.05 5.95
C THR A 196 5.90 0.28 7.23
N ILE A 197 5.85 1.51 7.74
CA ILE A 197 6.27 1.83 9.10
C ILE A 197 5.04 2.21 9.91
N ILE A 198 4.76 1.44 10.97
CA ILE A 198 3.62 1.68 11.85
C ILE A 198 4.11 2.39 13.11
N ALA A 199 3.75 3.66 13.25
CA ALA A 199 4.11 4.51 14.37
C ALA A 199 2.97 4.71 15.35
N SER A 200 3.26 4.56 16.65
CA SER A 200 2.30 4.75 17.73
C SER A 200 2.88 5.55 18.89
N SER A 201 2.03 6.24 19.63
CA SER A 201 2.41 7.00 20.82
C SER A 201 1.46 6.74 21.97
N GLY A 202 2.03 6.56 23.17
CA GLY A 202 1.30 6.51 24.42
C GLY A 202 0.76 7.87 24.86
N VAL A 203 0.00 7.87 25.96
CA VAL A 203 -0.52 9.10 26.59
C VAL A 203 0.66 9.96 27.07
N GLY A 204 0.57 11.27 26.86
CA GLY A 204 1.57 12.22 27.38
C GLY A 204 2.55 12.75 26.34
N GLY A 205 2.39 12.40 25.07
CA GLY A 205 3.18 12.95 23.98
C GLY A 205 2.66 12.50 22.62
N SER A 206 3.46 12.75 21.59
CA SER A 206 3.16 12.38 20.20
C SER A 206 4.42 11.88 19.50
N ILE A 207 4.23 11.03 18.50
CA ILE A 207 5.24 10.66 17.51
C ILE A 207 4.82 11.24 16.14
N THR A 208 5.77 11.76 15.35
CA THR A 208 5.53 12.29 14.01
C THR A 208 6.59 11.77 13.03
N PRO A 209 6.22 11.10 11.93
CA PRO A 209 4.85 10.70 11.54
C PRO A 209 4.15 9.77 12.55
N SER A 210 2.81 9.72 12.51
CA SER A 210 2.00 8.80 13.32
C SER A 210 1.14 7.91 12.44
N GLY A 211 0.77 6.72 12.90
CA GLY A 211 -0.05 5.79 12.15
C GLY A 211 0.78 4.95 11.17
N THR A 212 0.13 4.40 10.15
CA THR A 212 0.79 3.61 9.11
C THR A 212 1.25 4.52 7.99
N LEU A 213 2.54 4.44 7.66
CA LEU A 213 3.16 5.09 6.52
C LEU A 213 3.61 4.02 5.52
N GLU A 214 3.13 4.08 4.29
CA GLU A 214 3.70 3.33 3.18
C GLU A 214 4.99 4.02 2.73
N VAL A 215 6.02 3.23 2.44
CA VAL A 215 7.37 3.71 2.18
C VAL A 215 7.95 3.04 0.94
N ASP A 216 8.84 3.76 0.27
CA ASP A 216 9.67 3.26 -0.81
C ASP A 216 10.88 2.50 -0.23
N GLU A 217 11.20 1.37 -0.85
CA GLU A 217 12.41 0.62 -0.52
C GLU A 217 13.68 1.45 -0.78
N GLY A 218 14.59 1.42 0.20
CA GLY A 218 15.89 2.09 0.16
C GLY A 218 15.89 3.52 0.69
N ASP A 219 14.73 4.10 0.99
CA ASP A 219 14.63 5.46 1.51
C ASP A 219 14.85 5.55 3.03
N ASP A 220 15.19 6.75 3.49
CA ASP A 220 15.36 7.10 4.91
C ASP A 220 14.10 7.82 5.44
N TYR A 221 13.63 7.42 6.62
CA TYR A 221 12.40 7.95 7.24
C TYR A 221 12.64 8.45 8.67
N PRO A 222 12.67 9.78 8.87
CA PRO A 222 12.85 10.37 10.20
C PRO A 222 11.53 10.41 10.99
N TYR A 223 11.65 10.12 12.28
CA TYR A 223 10.59 10.20 13.28
C TYR A 223 11.02 11.13 14.43
N THR A 224 10.06 11.92 14.90
CA THR A 224 10.24 12.83 16.02
C THR A 224 9.25 12.51 17.13
N MET A 225 9.75 12.49 18.37
CA MET A 225 8.96 12.22 19.57
C MET A 225 8.91 13.50 20.41
N ALA A 226 7.70 13.98 20.66
CA ALA A 226 7.46 15.23 21.37
C ALA A 226 6.62 14.98 22.63
N PRO A 227 7.21 15.09 23.83
CA PRO A 227 6.46 15.06 25.09
C PRO A 227 5.52 16.25 25.21
N SER A 228 4.34 16.01 25.79
CA SER A 228 3.45 17.07 26.27
C SER A 228 4.04 17.76 27.50
N ALA A 229 3.49 18.91 27.87
CA ALA A 229 3.89 19.60 29.09
C ALA A 229 3.77 18.68 30.32
N THR A 230 4.79 18.69 31.20
CA THR A 230 4.92 17.85 32.41
C THR A 230 5.18 16.35 32.17
N TYR A 231 5.37 15.96 30.91
CA TYR A 231 5.81 14.62 30.53
C TYR A 231 7.24 14.65 30.02
N ILE A 232 7.88 13.49 30.07
CA ILE A 232 9.15 13.20 29.41
C ILE A 232 8.98 11.90 28.62
N ILE A 233 9.82 11.69 27.61
CA ILE A 233 9.91 10.39 26.93
C ILE A 233 10.36 9.36 27.97
N ASP A 234 9.64 8.25 28.07
CA ASP A 234 9.98 7.11 28.92
C ASP A 234 10.83 6.12 28.12
N ASP A 235 10.33 5.71 26.95
CA ASP A 235 11.05 4.87 26.00
C ASP A 235 10.58 5.08 24.55
N VAL A 236 11.42 4.64 23.62
CA VAL A 236 11.11 4.48 22.20
C VAL A 236 11.43 3.04 21.84
N GLU A 237 10.41 2.26 21.49
CA GLU A 237 10.56 0.88 21.06
C GLU A 237 10.50 0.80 19.53
N VAL A 238 11.49 0.16 18.92
CA VAL A 238 11.53 -0.14 17.49
C VAL A 238 11.49 -1.65 17.33
N ASP A 239 10.52 -2.15 16.58
CA ASP A 239 10.29 -3.59 16.38
C ASP A 239 10.25 -4.38 17.71
N SER A 240 9.56 -3.80 18.69
CA SER A 240 9.45 -4.32 20.07
C SER A 240 10.77 -4.37 20.86
N VAL A 241 11.80 -3.63 20.42
CA VAL A 241 13.09 -3.50 21.10
C VAL A 241 13.30 -2.05 21.55
N SER A 242 13.54 -1.88 22.85
CA SER A 242 13.85 -0.57 23.44
C SER A 242 15.11 0.05 22.82
N SER A 243 14.96 1.28 22.33
CA SER A 243 16.02 2.17 21.86
C SER A 243 16.34 3.28 22.87
N GLY A 244 15.60 3.33 23.98
CA GLY A 244 15.77 4.30 25.05
C GLY A 244 15.06 5.63 24.77
N ARG A 245 15.47 6.64 25.53
CA ARG A 245 14.83 7.97 25.57
C ARG A 245 15.34 8.85 24.44
N LEU A 246 14.79 8.67 23.25
CA LEU A 246 15.17 9.40 22.05
C LEU A 246 14.13 10.45 21.69
N ASN A 247 14.55 11.67 21.34
CA ASN A 247 13.64 12.67 20.75
C ASN A 247 13.47 12.48 19.25
N GLU A 248 14.43 11.80 18.61
CA GLU A 248 14.49 11.56 17.17
C GLU A 248 14.94 10.12 16.92
N TYR A 249 14.37 9.49 15.90
CA TYR A 249 14.79 8.20 15.39
C TYR A 249 14.69 8.20 13.87
N GLU A 250 15.64 7.58 13.18
CA GLU A 250 15.62 7.48 11.72
C GLU A 250 15.71 6.01 11.32
N PHE A 251 14.74 5.56 10.53
CA PHE A 251 14.90 4.33 9.78
C PHE A 251 15.72 4.65 8.54
N ALA A 252 16.92 4.06 8.44
CA ALA A 252 17.78 4.26 7.29
C ALA A 252 17.68 3.08 6.31
N ASN A 253 17.64 3.38 5.01
CA ASN A 253 17.58 2.41 3.91
C ASN A 253 16.54 1.32 4.16
N VAL A 254 15.27 1.72 4.29
CA VAL A 254 14.19 0.79 4.67
C VAL A 254 13.98 -0.26 3.60
N ALA A 255 14.07 -1.53 3.97
CA ALA A 255 13.85 -2.66 3.04
C ALA A 255 12.72 -3.61 3.45
N VAL A 256 12.20 -3.45 4.67
CA VAL A 256 11.12 -4.28 5.23
C VAL A 256 10.25 -3.43 6.14
N SER A 257 9.04 -3.90 6.43
CA SER A 257 8.12 -3.17 7.30
C SER A 257 8.62 -3.11 8.74
N HIS A 258 8.40 -1.99 9.40
CA HIS A 258 8.84 -1.72 10.78
C HIS A 258 7.70 -1.21 11.66
N THR A 259 7.93 -1.25 12.97
CA THR A 259 7.08 -0.60 13.97
C THR A 259 7.91 0.31 14.86
N ILE A 260 7.34 1.45 15.26
CA ILE A 260 7.94 2.36 16.25
C ILE A 260 6.88 2.83 17.25
N GLY A 261 7.18 2.72 18.53
CA GLY A 261 6.29 3.11 19.63
C GLY A 261 7.00 4.06 20.58
N ALA A 262 6.38 5.20 20.92
CA ALA A 262 6.90 6.11 21.94
C ALA A 262 6.02 6.09 23.20
N THR A 263 6.62 5.89 24.38
CA THR A 263 5.95 5.99 25.67
C THR A 263 6.43 7.22 26.43
N PHE A 264 5.58 7.74 27.32
CA PHE A 264 5.84 8.96 28.06
C PHE A 264 5.51 8.79 29.54
N GLU A 265 6.38 9.31 30.40
CA GLU A 265 6.19 9.33 31.84
C GLU A 265 5.82 10.75 32.29
N GLY A 266 4.70 10.86 33.01
CA GLY A 266 4.19 12.13 33.54
C GLY A 266 4.72 12.48 34.92
N GLY A 267 4.47 13.71 35.37
CA GLY A 267 4.88 14.16 36.70
C GLY A 267 6.30 14.68 36.77
N TRP A 268 6.93 14.94 35.62
CA TRP A 268 8.22 15.58 35.56
C TRP A 268 8.07 17.07 35.89
N THR A 269 8.58 17.46 37.04
CA THR A 269 8.88 18.86 37.35
C THR A 269 10.37 19.06 37.14
N ALA A 270 10.73 20.02 36.27
CA ALA A 270 12.12 20.39 36.10
C ALA A 270 12.72 20.67 37.49
N PRO A 271 13.92 20.15 37.82
CA PRO A 271 14.59 20.51 39.05
C PRO A 271 14.62 22.03 39.14
N SER A 272 14.12 22.60 40.24
CA SER A 272 14.24 24.03 40.46
C SER A 272 15.73 24.35 40.35
N VAL A 273 16.12 25.19 39.39
CA VAL A 273 17.44 25.80 39.41
C VAL A 273 17.53 26.53 40.74
N ASN A 274 18.27 25.97 41.69
CA ASN A 274 18.52 26.64 42.93
C ASN A 274 19.40 27.85 42.56
N SER A 275 18.80 29.03 42.54
CA SER A 275 19.52 30.30 42.37
C SER A 275 20.44 30.60 43.55
N ASP A 276 20.51 29.73 44.56
CA ASP A 276 21.50 29.74 45.61
C ASP A 276 22.85 29.15 45.14
N ASN A 277 23.36 29.62 44.00
CA ASN A 277 24.81 29.74 43.82
C ASN A 277 25.24 31.11 44.35
N SER A 278 24.87 31.42 45.59
CA SER A 278 25.41 32.55 46.32
C SER A 278 26.70 32.09 47.01
N SER A 279 27.82 32.55 46.45
CA SER A 279 29.16 32.54 47.06
C SER A 279 29.77 31.19 47.47
N VAL A 280 30.42 30.51 46.53
CA VAL A 280 31.65 29.79 46.90
C VAL A 280 32.76 30.84 47.04
N SER A 281 32.93 31.38 48.24
CA SER A 281 34.18 32.10 48.55
C SER A 281 35.29 31.06 48.61
N ASN A 282 36.27 31.24 47.74
CA ASN A 282 37.49 30.44 47.68
C ASN A 282 38.26 30.59 49.02
N PRO A 283 38.49 29.52 49.80
CA PRO A 283 39.36 29.62 50.96
C PRO A 283 40.82 29.61 50.50
N ASP A 284 41.50 30.69 50.86
CA ASP A 284 42.96 30.84 51.01
C ASP A 284 43.90 30.61 49.81
N THR A 285 44.55 31.72 49.43
CA THR A 285 45.95 31.70 49.01
C THR A 285 46.76 32.70 49.85
N LEU A 286 47.56 32.12 50.76
CA LEU A 286 48.79 32.62 51.42
C LEU A 286 48.73 33.89 52.30
#